data_AF-A0A7X6L4D7-F1
#
_entry.id   AF-A0A7X6L4D7-F1
#
_cell.length_a   1.000
_cell.length_b   1.000
_cell.length_c   1.000
_cell.angle_alpha   90.00
_cell.angle_beta   90.00
_cell.angle_gamma   90.00
#
_symmetry.space_group_name_H-M   'P 1'
#
loop_
_entity.id
_entity.type
_entity.pdbx_description
1 polymer ?
#
loop_
_entity_poly.entity_id
_entity_poly.type
_entity_poly.pdbx_seq_one_letter_code
_entity_poly.pdbx_strand_id
1 'polypeptide(L)'
;MPGDERAIERLAIEHNYFLIDTLKFDASAKTMGLILVQGIHQADAAAVIAPSLHHAAGLRRAITELCDLVTLEQTYERGHKWPSQIPTMFPSGM
;
A
#
# COMPACT_ATOMS: atom_id res chain seq x y z
N MET A 1 -14.52 -7.26 -1.16
CA MET A 1 -15.82 -7.71 -0.61
C MET A 1 -16.51 -6.54 0.08
N PRO A 2 -17.85 -6.50 0.23
CA PRO A 2 -18.56 -5.37 0.86
C PRO A 2 -18.17 -5.10 2.34
N GLY A 3 -17.46 -6.03 3.01
CA GLY A 3 -16.94 -5.83 4.36
C GLY A 3 -15.64 -5.01 4.42
N ASP A 4 -14.84 -5.00 3.36
CA ASP A 4 -13.50 -4.39 3.36
C ASP A 4 -13.59 -2.85 3.30
N GLU A 5 -14.57 -2.33 2.57
CA GLU A 5 -14.80 -0.90 2.39
C GLU A 5 -15.16 -0.20 3.70
N ARG A 6 -16.10 -0.78 4.47
CA ARG A 6 -16.46 -0.25 5.80
C ARG A 6 -15.30 -0.30 6.80
N ALA A 7 -14.41 -1.28 6.66
CA ALA A 7 -13.21 -1.38 7.50
C ALA A 7 -12.19 -0.29 7.14
N ILE A 8 -12.00 0.00 5.85
CA ILE A 8 -11.12 1.10 5.38
C ILE A 8 -11.64 2.46 5.85
N GLU A 9 -12.94 2.72 5.70
CA GLU A 9 -13.55 3.98 6.15
C GLU A 9 -13.36 4.19 7.65
N ARG A 10 -13.55 3.13 8.46
CA ARG A 10 -13.33 3.19 9.91
C ARG A 10 -11.86 3.48 10.25
N LEU A 11 -10.91 2.82 9.58
CA LEU A 11 -9.47 3.05 9.76
C LEU A 11 -9.08 4.49 9.45
N ALA A 12 -9.63 5.08 8.38
CA ALA A 12 -9.36 6.46 8.02
C ALA A 12 -9.78 7.41 9.14
N ILE A 13 -10.95 7.21 9.72
CA ILE A 13 -11.46 7.99 10.86
C ILE A 13 -10.58 7.80 12.10
N GLU A 14 -10.24 6.55 12.44
CA GLU A 14 -9.42 6.23 13.63
C GLU A 14 -8.02 6.86 13.57
N HIS A 15 -7.44 6.96 12.37
CA HIS A 15 -6.13 7.59 12.15
C HIS A 15 -6.20 9.10 11.83
N ASN A 16 -7.37 9.74 11.94
CA ASN A 16 -7.59 11.15 11.58
C ASN A 16 -7.20 11.50 10.14
N TYR A 17 -7.34 10.55 9.21
CA TYR A 17 -7.18 10.82 7.79
C TYR A 17 -8.49 11.30 7.18
N PHE A 18 -8.40 12.29 6.30
CA PHE A 18 -9.50 12.66 5.42
C PHE A 18 -9.48 11.76 4.18
N LEU A 19 -10.54 10.98 3.97
CA LEU A 19 -10.63 10.08 2.82
C LEU A 19 -10.82 10.89 1.54
N ILE A 20 -9.79 10.91 0.69
CA ILE A 20 -9.80 11.67 -0.57
C ILE A 20 -10.42 10.86 -1.72
N ASP A 21 -10.11 9.57 -1.82
CA ASP A 21 -10.62 8.70 -2.89
C ASP A 21 -10.60 7.23 -2.46
N THR A 22 -11.44 6.39 -3.09
CA THR A 22 -11.49 4.94 -2.88
C THR A 22 -11.31 4.22 -4.20
N LEU A 23 -10.16 3.57 -4.38
CA LEU A 23 -9.85 2.81 -5.58
C LEU A 23 -10.19 1.32 -5.39
N LYS A 24 -11.09 0.80 -6.23
CA LYS A 24 -11.39 -0.64 -6.34
C LYS A 24 -10.80 -1.17 -7.62
N PHE A 25 -9.97 -2.21 -7.52
CA PHE A 25 -9.33 -2.82 -8.68
C PHE A 25 -9.79 -4.26 -8.88
N ASP A 26 -10.17 -4.59 -10.12
CA ASP A 26 -10.41 -5.95 -10.63
C ASP A 26 -9.53 -6.23 -11.88
N ALA A 27 -8.45 -5.46 -12.03
CA ALA A 27 -7.62 -5.40 -13.23
C ALA A 27 -6.23 -6.02 -13.01
N SER A 28 -5.44 -6.18 -14.08
CA SER A 28 -4.07 -6.71 -13.99
C SER A 28 -3.12 -5.76 -13.23
N ALA A 29 -2.13 -6.34 -12.53
CA ALA A 29 -1.25 -5.62 -11.59
C ALA A 29 -0.51 -4.40 -12.17
N LYS A 30 -0.21 -4.38 -13.47
CA LYS A 30 0.46 -3.25 -14.12
C LYS A 30 -0.44 -2.02 -14.25
N THR A 31 -1.69 -2.21 -14.69
CA THR A 31 -2.65 -1.09 -14.83
C THR A 31 -3.01 -0.52 -13.46
N MET A 32 -3.12 -1.39 -12.45
CA MET A 32 -3.38 -0.98 -11.06
C MET A 32 -2.29 -0.06 -10.50
N GLY A 33 -1.02 -0.36 -10.77
CA GLY A 33 0.10 0.44 -10.27
C GLY A 33 0.13 1.87 -10.81
N LEU A 34 -0.13 2.05 -12.11
CA LEU A 34 -0.14 3.38 -12.72
C LEU A 34 -1.28 4.25 -12.19
N ILE A 35 -2.49 3.69 -12.08
CA ILE A 35 -3.66 4.40 -11.55
C ILE A 35 -3.43 4.80 -10.09
N LEU A 36 -2.88 3.88 -9.28
CA LEU A 36 -2.58 4.17 -7.88
C LEU A 36 -1.54 5.29 -7.73
N VAL A 37 -0.42 5.21 -8.45
CA VAL A 37 0.64 6.23 -8.39
C VAL A 37 0.10 7.59 -8.85
N GLN A 38 -0.67 7.61 -9.93
CA GLN A 38 -1.31 8.86 -10.39
C GLN A 38 -2.28 9.41 -9.34
N GLY A 39 -3.11 8.56 -8.72
CA GLY A 39 -4.03 8.95 -7.66
C GLY A 39 -3.31 9.57 -6.45
N ILE A 40 -2.22 8.94 -5.99
CA ILE A 40 -1.38 9.46 -4.91
C ILE A 40 -0.85 10.86 -5.25
N HIS A 41 -0.33 11.05 -6.46
CA HIS A 41 0.19 12.35 -6.90
C HIS A 41 -0.87 13.43 -7.06
N GLN A 42 -2.04 13.08 -7.63
CA GLN A 42 -3.12 14.05 -7.83
C GLN A 42 -3.75 14.50 -6.52
N ALA A 43 -3.83 13.58 -5.55
CA ALA A 43 -4.39 13.85 -4.23
C ALA A 43 -3.39 14.44 -3.23
N ASP A 44 -2.09 14.50 -3.58
CA ASP A 44 -0.98 14.74 -2.62
C ASP A 44 -1.13 13.86 -1.36
N ALA A 45 -1.42 12.58 -1.59
CA ALA A 45 -1.87 11.69 -0.53
C ALA A 45 -0.75 11.43 0.50
N ALA A 46 -1.04 11.71 1.77
CA ALA A 46 -0.13 11.41 2.88
C ALA A 46 -0.05 9.91 3.19
N ALA A 47 -1.11 9.16 2.90
CA ALA A 47 -1.17 7.72 3.15
C ALA A 47 -2.12 7.00 2.18
N VAL A 48 -1.84 5.73 1.93
CA VAL A 48 -2.75 4.76 1.31
C VAL A 48 -3.19 3.76 2.38
N ILE A 49 -4.51 3.57 2.50
CA ILE A 49 -5.10 2.61 3.44
C ILE A 49 -5.52 1.36 2.65
N ALA A 50 -5.03 0.19 3.07
CA ALA A 50 -5.39 -1.10 2.49
C ALA A 50 -5.93 -2.06 3.58
N PRO A 51 -6.85 -2.99 3.25
CA PRO A 51 -7.38 -3.91 4.25
C PRO A 51 -6.31 -4.84 4.85
N SER A 52 -5.31 -5.22 4.05
CA SER A 52 -4.17 -6.01 4.51
C SER A 52 -2.99 -5.87 3.55
N LEU A 53 -1.81 -6.32 3.98
CA LEU A 53 -0.61 -6.30 3.15
C LEU A 53 -0.75 -7.11 1.84
N HIS A 54 -1.60 -8.15 1.82
CA HIS A 54 -1.87 -8.94 0.62
C HIS A 54 -2.46 -8.08 -0.51
N HIS A 55 -3.36 -7.15 -0.16
CA HIS A 55 -3.99 -6.24 -1.11
C HIS A 55 -2.99 -5.24 -1.71
N ALA A 56 -1.94 -4.90 -0.96
CA ALA A 56 -0.88 -4.01 -1.40
C ALA A 56 0.36 -4.75 -1.96
N ALA A 57 0.41 -6.08 -1.96
CA ALA A 57 1.66 -6.84 -2.09
C ALA A 57 2.47 -6.51 -3.36
N GLY A 58 1.80 -6.27 -4.49
CA GLY A 58 2.44 -5.89 -5.75
C GLY A 58 2.87 -4.43 -5.86
N LEU A 59 2.36 -3.55 -4.99
CA LEU A 59 2.53 -2.10 -5.06
C LEU A 59 3.14 -1.49 -3.79
N ARG A 60 3.30 -2.28 -2.73
CA ARG A 60 3.74 -1.84 -1.39
C ARG A 60 5.01 -1.00 -1.43
N ARG A 61 5.97 -1.37 -2.29
CA ARG A 61 7.21 -0.61 -2.49
C ARG A 61 6.92 0.76 -3.08
N ALA A 62 6.20 0.82 -4.19
CA ALA A 62 5.82 2.07 -4.85
C ALA A 62 4.99 2.98 -3.94
N ILE A 63 4.06 2.42 -3.17
CA ILE A 63 3.30 3.19 -2.17
C ILE A 63 4.26 3.80 -1.15
N THR A 64 5.09 2.98 -0.50
CA THR A 64 6.04 3.46 0.53
C THR A 64 7.14 4.38 -0.01
N GLU A 65 7.38 4.43 -1.33
CA GLU A 65 8.27 5.44 -1.91
C GLU A 65 7.62 6.84 -1.92
N LEU A 66 6.30 6.88 -2.06
CA LEU A 66 5.52 8.11 -2.26
C LEU A 66 4.88 8.60 -0.95
N CYS A 67 4.32 7.72 -0.14
CA CYS A 67 3.53 8.05 1.05
C CYS A 67 3.56 6.90 2.08
N ASP A 68 2.81 7.02 3.18
CA ASP A 68 2.65 5.92 4.13
C ASP A 68 1.71 4.84 3.58
N LEU A 69 1.93 3.58 3.95
CA LEU A 69 0.99 2.47 3.73
C LEU A 69 0.42 2.04 5.08
N VAL A 70 -0.88 2.25 5.26
CA VAL A 70 -1.60 1.87 6.48
C VAL A 70 -2.42 0.61 6.19
N THR A 71 -2.29 -0.39 7.05
CA THR A 71 -3.11 -1.60 7.02
C THR A 71 -3.86 -1.75 8.34
N LEU A 72 -4.83 -2.68 8.40
CA LEU A 72 -5.52 -2.98 9.67
C LEU A 72 -4.54 -3.51 10.73
N GLU A 73 -3.43 -4.11 10.31
CA GLU A 73 -2.47 -4.75 11.20
C GLU A 73 -1.30 -3.84 11.57
N GLN A 74 -0.84 -3.00 10.63
CA GLN A 74 0.39 -2.22 10.80
C GLN A 74 0.46 -1.01 9.84
N THR A 75 1.14 0.05 10.29
CA THR A 75 1.57 1.17 9.44
C THR A 75 3.01 0.98 8.98
N TYR A 76 3.23 1.18 7.67
CA TYR A 76 4.55 1.22 7.02
C TYR A 76 4.81 2.64 6.54
N GLU A 77 5.77 3.30 7.17
CA GLU A 77 6.10 4.69 6.85
C GLU A 77 6.71 4.85 5.45
N ARG A 78 6.61 6.06 4.90
CA ARG A 78 7.32 6.44 3.70
C ARG A 78 8.83 6.19 3.87
N GLY A 79 9.42 5.52 2.88
CA GLY A 79 10.80 5.07 2.86
C GLY A 79 11.03 3.69 3.47
N HIS A 80 9.97 3.00 3.92
CA HIS A 80 10.07 1.66 4.52
C HIS A 80 10.90 0.70 3.65
N LYS A 81 11.91 0.09 4.27
CA LYS A 81 12.82 -0.86 3.61
C LYS A 81 12.22 -2.26 3.62
N TRP A 82 11.48 -2.57 2.55
CA TRP A 82 10.94 -3.90 2.36
C TRP A 82 12.05 -4.96 2.23
N PRO A 83 11.95 -6.09 2.94
CA PRO A 83 12.92 -7.17 2.81
C PRO A 83 13.08 -7.58 1.35
N SER A 84 14.32 -7.77 0.93
CA SER A 84 14.66 -8.26 -0.40
C SER A 84 14.04 -9.65 -0.58
N GLN A 85 13.29 -9.85 -1.66
CA GLN A 85 12.79 -11.17 -2.02
C GLN A 85 13.85 -12.01 -2.75
N ILE A 86 15.06 -11.48 -2.92
CA ILE A 86 16.21 -12.23 -3.43
C ILE A 86 16.59 -13.22 -2.33
N PRO A 87 16.49 -14.55 -2.55
CA PRO A 87 17.03 -15.52 -1.61
C PRO A 87 18.52 -15.24 -1.45
N THR A 88 19.00 -15.07 -0.21
CA THR A 88 20.43 -15.00 0.10
C THR A 88 21.05 -16.36 -0.21
N MET A 89 21.31 -16.65 -1.48
CA MET A 89 21.96 -17.88 -1.92
C MET A 89 23.35 -17.54 -2.44
N PHE A 90 24.27 -17.29 -1.51
CA PHE A 90 25.70 -17.55 -1.70
C PHE A 90 26.29 -17.92 -0.33
N PRO A 91 26.48 -19.21 -0.01
CA PRO A 91 27.47 -19.54 1.00
C PRO A 91 28.84 -19.18 0.41
N SER A 92 29.52 -18.23 1.05
CA SER A 92 30.95 -18.00 0.84
C SER A 92 31.71 -19.23 1.28
N GLY A 93 32.02 -20.11 0.32
CA GLY A 93 32.99 -21.19 0.49
C GLY A 93 34.33 -20.74 -0.04
N MET A 94 35.24 -20.40 0.89
CA MET A 94 36.68 -20.43 0.70
C MET A 94 37.16 -21.88 0.57
#